data_AF-A0A0P0X3J2-F1
#
_entry.id   AF-A0A0P0X3J2-F1
#
_cell.length_a   1.000
_cell.length_b   1.000
_cell.length_c   1.000
_cell.angle_alpha   90.00
_cell.angle_beta   90.00
_cell.angle_gamma   90.00
#
_symmetry.space_group_name_H-M   'P 1'
#
loop_
_entity.id
_entity.type
_entity.pdbx_description
1 polymer ?
#
loop_
_entity_poly.entity_id
_entity_poly.type
_entity_poly.pdbx_seq_one_letter_code
_entity_poly.pdbx_strand_id
1 'polypeptide(L)'
;ITIFICSRALRIARRRRDRPLVMEQEQQRPTPPRFGLDAATIACLPSFPYVRAHDNGEISDTAASVECAVCLSAVDEGEMVRQLHQECIDMWLSSHASCPICRGKAAPAD
;
A
#
# COMPACT_ATOMS: atom_id res chain seq x y z
N ILE A 1 -7.27 -12.07 -15.89
CA ILE A 1 -7.94 -11.78 -14.60
C ILE A 1 -7.49 -12.76 -13.50
N THR A 2 -7.79 -14.06 -13.59
CA THR A 2 -7.45 -15.04 -12.53
C THR A 2 -5.96 -15.11 -12.22
N ILE A 3 -5.09 -15.12 -13.25
CA ILE A 3 -3.63 -15.16 -13.06
C ILE A 3 -3.13 -13.94 -12.29
N PHE A 4 -3.70 -12.76 -12.55
CA PHE A 4 -3.35 -11.51 -11.85
C PHE A 4 -3.77 -11.58 -10.39
N ILE A 5 -5.01 -12.00 -10.10
CA ILE A 5 -5.52 -12.20 -8.73
C ILE A 5 -4.65 -13.21 -7.99
N CYS A 6 -4.33 -14.36 -8.60
CA CYS A 6 -3.47 -15.38 -8.01
C CYS A 6 -2.06 -14.85 -7.74
N SER A 7 -1.47 -14.13 -8.69
CA SER A 7 -0.14 -13.53 -8.55
C SER A 7 -0.12 -12.51 -7.41
N ARG A 8 -1.18 -11.68 -7.30
CA ARG A 8 -1.36 -10.70 -6.23
C ARG A 8 -1.49 -11.37 -4.88
N ALA A 9 -2.37 -12.38 -4.75
CA ALA A 9 -2.55 -13.15 -3.53
C ALA A 9 -1.26 -13.84 -3.09
N LEU A 10 -0.53 -14.47 -4.03
CA LEU A 10 0.76 -15.10 -3.77
C LEU A 10 1.81 -14.08 -3.32
N ARG A 11 1.85 -12.88 -3.90
CA ARG A 11 2.79 -11.82 -3.50
C ARG A 11 2.44 -11.21 -2.14
N ILE A 12 1.17 -10.97 -1.84
CA ILE A 12 0.69 -10.54 -0.51
C ILE A 12 1.07 -11.61 0.52
N ALA A 13 0.82 -12.88 0.21
CA ALA A 13 1.22 -13.99 1.06
C ALA A 13 2.75 -14.07 1.25
N ARG A 14 3.54 -13.81 0.20
CA ARG A 14 5.00 -13.72 0.30
C ARG A 14 5.44 -12.61 1.25
N ARG A 15 4.87 -11.40 1.18
CA ARG A 15 5.17 -10.32 2.14
C ARG A 15 4.75 -10.64 3.57
N ARG A 16 3.62 -11.32 3.75
CA ARG A 16 3.21 -11.83 5.07
C ARG A 16 4.16 -12.91 5.58
N ARG A 17 4.74 -13.71 4.69
CA ARG A 17 5.70 -14.76 5.01
C ARG A 17 7.09 -14.20 5.33
N ASP A 18 7.50 -13.17 4.62
CA ASP A 18 8.74 -12.42 4.87
C ASP A 18 8.57 -11.41 6.02
N ARG A 19 7.38 -11.34 6.64
CA ARG A 19 7.25 -10.67 7.94
C ARG A 19 8.14 -11.46 8.89
N PRO A 20 9.25 -10.89 9.39
CA PRO A 20 10.10 -11.62 10.30
C PRO A 20 9.22 -12.07 11.47
N LEU A 21 9.23 -13.37 11.76
CA LEU A 21 8.91 -13.88 13.09
C LEU A 21 10.03 -13.34 13.98
N VAL A 22 9.99 -12.03 14.27
CA VAL A 22 10.87 -11.43 15.25
C VAL A 22 10.54 -12.18 16.53
N MET A 23 11.45 -13.09 16.85
CA MET A 23 11.56 -13.78 18.11
C MET A 23 11.44 -12.67 19.15
N GLU A 24 10.35 -12.71 19.91
CA GLU A 24 9.99 -11.74 20.94
C GLU A 24 11.03 -11.83 22.06
N GLN A 25 12.20 -11.23 21.82
CA GLN A 25 13.32 -11.23 22.73
C GLN A 25 14.04 -9.89 22.56
N GLU A 26 13.50 -8.85 23.21
CA GLU A 26 14.25 -8.07 24.20
C GLU A 26 13.39 -6.93 24.77
N GLN A 27 13.11 -7.07 26.07
CA GLN A 27 13.16 -6.04 27.10
C GLN A 27 12.94 -4.57 26.67
N GLN A 28 11.79 -4.03 27.08
CA GLN A 28 11.69 -2.72 27.76
C GLN A 28 12.33 -1.48 27.10
N ARG A 29 12.36 -1.36 25.78
CA ARG A 29 12.26 -0.01 25.21
C ARG A 29 10.77 0.35 25.21
N PRO A 30 10.30 1.42 25.88
CA PRO A 30 8.93 1.89 25.70
C PRO A 30 8.77 2.15 24.20
N THR A 31 8.15 1.20 23.51
CA THR A 31 7.73 1.41 22.14
C THR A 31 6.68 2.51 22.26
N PRO A 32 6.84 3.67 21.59
CA PRO A 32 5.79 4.66 21.58
C PRO A 32 4.51 3.92 21.18
N PRO A 33 3.36 4.23 21.80
CA PRO A 33 2.10 3.55 21.49
C PRO A 33 1.97 3.51 19.99
N ARG A 34 1.67 2.32 19.44
CA ARG A 34 1.50 2.13 18.00
C ARG A 34 0.24 2.92 17.60
N PHE A 35 0.39 4.23 17.40
CA PHE A 35 -0.68 5.12 16.95
C PHE A 35 -0.82 4.89 15.45
N GLY A 36 -1.34 3.71 15.10
CA GLY A 36 -2.02 3.57 13.82
C GLY A 36 -3.27 4.43 13.80
N LEU A 37 -3.83 4.62 12.61
CA LEU A 37 -5.16 5.17 12.46
C LEU A 37 -6.18 4.04 12.65
N ASP A 38 -7.33 4.36 13.24
CA ASP A 38 -8.43 3.41 13.29
C ASP A 38 -9.03 3.18 11.89
N ALA A 39 -9.73 2.06 11.72
CA ALA A 39 -10.28 1.66 10.43
C ALA A 39 -11.27 2.68 9.85
N ALA A 40 -12.01 3.43 10.68
CA ALA A 40 -12.95 4.44 10.21
C ALA A 40 -12.18 5.65 9.66
N THR A 41 -11.16 6.13 10.36
CA THR A 41 -10.28 7.20 9.86
C THR A 41 -9.58 6.81 8.56
N ILE A 42 -9.12 5.56 8.43
CA ILE A 42 -8.51 5.05 7.19
C ILE A 42 -9.53 5.01 6.05
N ALA A 43 -10.78 4.62 6.32
CA ALA A 43 -11.84 4.56 5.32
C ALA A 43 -12.22 5.95 4.78
N CYS A 44 -12.07 7.01 5.59
CA CYS A 44 -12.33 8.39 5.16
C CYS A 44 -11.29 8.93 4.17
N LEU A 45 -10.11 8.31 4.06
CA LEU A 45 -9.10 8.77 3.11
C LEU A 45 -9.59 8.54 1.67
N PRO A 46 -9.46 9.51 0.76
CA PRO A 46 -9.95 9.36 -0.61
C PRO A 46 -9.14 8.30 -1.36
N SER A 47 -9.79 7.44 -2.15
CA SER A 47 -9.14 6.53 -3.12
C SER A 47 -9.77 6.68 -4.49
N PHE A 48 -8.99 6.42 -5.54
CA PHE A 48 -9.42 6.60 -6.92
C PHE A 48 -8.97 5.41 -7.77
N PRO A 49 -9.74 5.00 -8.80
CA PRO A 49 -9.28 3.98 -9.73
C PRO A 49 -8.08 4.51 -10.52
N TYR A 50 -7.03 3.71 -10.62
CA TYR A 50 -5.86 4.02 -11.43
C TYR A 50 -6.24 3.95 -12.92
N VAL A 51 -5.96 5.02 -13.64
CA VAL A 51 -6.12 5.09 -15.10
C VAL A 51 -4.72 5.26 -15.68
N ARG A 52 -4.31 4.35 -16.56
CA ARG A 52 -3.04 4.51 -17.28
C ARG A 52 -3.16 5.71 -18.22
N ALA A 53 -2.13 6.56 -18.23
CA ALA A 53 -2.06 7.61 -19.21
C ALA A 53 -1.90 6.96 -20.60
N HIS A 54 -2.91 7.11 -21.45
CA HIS A 54 -2.81 6.75 -22.86
C HIS A 54 -2.39 8.01 -23.63
N ASP A 55 -1.12 8.11 -23.97
CA ASP A 55 -0.64 9.06 -24.97
C ASP A 55 -1.17 8.63 -26.36
N ASN A 56 -2.21 9.32 -26.82
CA ASN A 56 -2.74 9.35 -28.19
C ASN A 56 -2.63 8.04 -29.03
N GLY A 57 -3.06 6.91 -28.46
CA GLY A 57 -3.32 5.69 -29.22
C GLY A 57 -2.11 4.79 -29.51
N GLU A 58 -0.90 5.18 -29.11
CA GLU A 58 0.18 4.22 -29.01
C GLU A 58 0.17 3.66 -27.59
N ILE A 59 -0.22 2.39 -27.46
CA ILE A 59 0.13 1.59 -26.29
C ILE A 59 1.65 1.44 -26.35
N SER A 60 2.38 2.47 -25.92
CA SER A 60 3.79 2.31 -25.67
C SER A 60 3.86 1.39 -24.45
N ASP A 61 4.38 0.17 -24.63
CA ASP A 61 4.80 -0.71 -23.53
C ASP A 61 5.81 -0.01 -22.58
N THR A 62 6.28 1.19 -22.95
CA THR A 62 7.15 2.07 -22.17
C THR A 62 6.38 3.04 -21.25
N ALA A 63 5.03 3.06 -21.28
CA ALA A 63 4.25 3.82 -20.31
C ALA A 63 4.64 3.34 -18.91
N ALA A 64 5.42 4.16 -18.20
CA ALA A 64 6.09 3.78 -16.96
C ALA A 64 5.08 3.14 -16.00
N SER A 65 5.25 1.84 -15.75
CA SER A 65 4.39 1.13 -14.81
C SER A 65 4.60 1.74 -13.42
N VAL A 66 3.56 2.35 -12.86
CA VAL A 66 3.60 2.86 -11.49
C VAL A 66 3.69 1.67 -10.54
N GLU A 67 4.68 1.65 -9.66
CA GLU A 67 4.81 0.60 -8.65
C GLU A 67 4.37 1.10 -7.27
N CYS A 68 3.67 0.25 -6.52
CA CYS A 68 3.31 0.56 -5.16
C CYS A 68 4.56 0.54 -4.26
N ALA A 69 4.97 1.67 -3.67
CA ALA A 69 6.13 1.75 -2.77
C ALA A 69 6.05 0.82 -1.54
N VAL A 70 4.85 0.40 -1.14
CA VAL A 70 4.66 -0.57 -0.03
C VAL A 70 4.90 -1.99 -0.51
N CYS A 71 4.30 -2.41 -1.64
CA CYS A 71 4.39 -3.79 -2.10
C CYS A 71 5.39 -4.06 -3.25
N LEU A 72 6.01 -3.01 -3.78
CA LEU A 72 6.92 -2.99 -4.95
C LEU A 72 6.36 -3.80 -6.12
N SER A 73 5.05 -3.72 -6.36
CA SER A 73 4.39 -4.34 -7.49
C SER A 73 3.73 -3.26 -8.34
N ALA A 74 3.70 -3.47 -9.65
CA ALA A 74 3.00 -2.62 -10.59
C ALA A 74 1.52 -2.48 -10.20
N VAL A 75 1.01 -1.26 -10.34
CA VAL A 75 -0.39 -0.88 -10.24
C VAL A 75 -1.04 -1.05 -11.60
N ASP A 76 -2.15 -1.77 -11.64
CA ASP A 76 -2.87 -2.06 -12.87
C ASP A 76 -4.10 -1.17 -13.06
N GLU A 77 -4.54 -1.05 -14.30
CA GLU A 77 -5.69 -0.25 -14.67
C GLU A 77 -6.96 -0.73 -13.94
N GLY A 78 -7.71 0.21 -13.39
CA GLY A 78 -8.92 -0.05 -12.59
C GLY A 78 -8.66 -0.40 -11.12
N GLU A 79 -7.41 -0.52 -10.67
CA GLU A 79 -7.14 -0.75 -9.26
C GLU A 79 -7.33 0.52 -8.42
N MET A 80 -7.95 0.39 -7.24
CA MET A 80 -8.11 1.53 -6.33
C MET A 80 -6.77 1.90 -5.70
N VAL A 81 -6.34 3.13 -5.94
CA VAL A 81 -5.07 3.66 -5.46
C VAL A 81 -5.20 4.96 -4.69
N ARG A 82 -4.26 5.14 -3.76
CA ARG A 82 -3.91 6.41 -3.11
C ARG A 82 -2.43 6.72 -3.38
N GLN A 83 -2.03 6.71 -4.66
CA GLN A 83 -0.63 6.56 -5.15
C GLN A 83 0.02 5.19 -4.89
N LEU A 84 -0.71 4.30 -4.20
CA LEU A 84 -0.35 2.96 -3.77
C LEU A 84 -1.63 2.13 -3.78
N HIS A 85 -1.58 0.80 -3.86
CA HIS A 85 -2.78 -0.03 -3.69
C HIS A 85 -3.50 0.32 -2.37
N GLN A 86 -4.82 0.50 -2.43
CA GLN A 86 -5.65 0.79 -1.25
C GLN A 86 -5.40 -0.22 -0.11
N GLU A 87 -5.39 -1.52 -0.42
CA GLU A 87 -5.13 -2.58 0.57
C GLU A 87 -3.77 -2.43 1.26
N CYS A 88 -2.75 -1.98 0.52
CA CYS A 88 -1.39 -1.84 1.06
C CYS A 88 -1.30 -0.64 2.01
N ILE A 89 -1.91 0.49 1.65
CA ILE A 89 -1.90 1.69 2.50
C ILE A 89 -2.77 1.49 3.74
N ASP A 90 -3.91 0.82 3.63
CA ASP A 90 -4.79 0.56 4.78
C ASP A 90 -4.10 -0.35 5.81
N MET A 91 -3.42 -1.41 5.36
CA MET A 91 -2.61 -2.26 6.25
C MET A 91 -1.45 -1.48 6.89
N TRP A 92 -0.79 -0.61 6.13
CA TRP A 92 0.29 0.23 6.67
C TRP A 92 -0.22 1.18 7.76
N LEU A 93 -1.30 1.91 7.48
CA LEU A 93 -1.89 2.91 8.37
C LEU A 93 -2.46 2.32 9.66
N SER A 94 -2.89 1.05 9.61
CA SER A 94 -3.31 0.31 10.82
C SER A 94 -2.21 0.18 11.88
N SER A 95 -0.94 0.25 11.45
CA SER A 95 0.24 0.12 12.34
C SER A 95 1.06 1.40 12.43
N HIS A 96 0.99 2.27 11.42
CA HIS A 96 1.81 3.48 11.31
C HIS A 96 0.99 4.64 10.76
N ALA A 97 0.66 5.66 11.57
CA ALA A 97 0.02 6.89 11.10
C ALA A 97 0.96 7.84 10.32
N SER A 98 1.78 7.30 9.41
CA SER A 98 2.70 8.05 8.58
C SER A 98 2.62 7.63 7.12
N CYS A 99 2.85 8.55 6.20
CA CYS A 99 2.91 8.26 4.78
C CYS A 99 4.15 7.41 4.45
N PRO A 100 4.04 6.24 3.81
CA PRO A 100 5.20 5.41 3.46
C PRO A 100 6.12 6.07 2.43
N ILE A 101 5.66 7.10 1.72
CA ILE A 101 6.44 7.84 0.73
C ILE A 101 7.21 9.00 1.38
N CYS A 102 6.51 9.90 2.09
CA CYS A 102 7.12 11.13 2.63
C CYS A 102 7.37 11.11 4.15
N ARG A 103 6.92 10.08 4.87
CA ARG A 103 6.97 9.95 6.35
C ARG A 103 6.25 11.05 7.13
N GLY A 104 5.55 11.96 6.46
CA GLY A 104 4.64 12.92 7.09
C GLY A 104 3.47 12.22 7.78
N LYS A 105 2.82 12.88 8.75
CA LYS A 105 1.64 12.32 9.42
C LYS A 105 0.52 12.10 8.41
N ALA A 106 -0.05 10.91 8.40
CA ALA A 106 -1.29 10.64 7.69
C ALA A 106 -2.42 11.12 8.60
N ALA A 107 -2.87 12.36 8.42
CA ALA A 107 -4.11 12.84 9.02
C ALA A 107 -5.14 12.97 7.89
N PRO A 108 -6.43 12.64 8.13
CA PRO A 108 -7.48 13.09 7.23
C PRO A 108 -7.38 14.61 7.10
N ALA A 109 -7.46 15.13 5.88
CA ALA A 109 -7.63 16.57 5.70
C ALA A 109 -9.02 16.92 6.28
N ASP A 110 -9.04 17.77 7.30
CA ASP A 110 -10.25 18.52 7.68
C ASP A 110 -10.70 19.40 6.50
#